data_AF-A0A3P1SEP5-F1
#
_entry.id   AF-A0A3P1SEP5-F1
#
_cell.length_a   1.000
_cell.length_b   1.000
_cell.length_c   1.000
_cell.angle_alpha   90.00
_cell.angle_beta   90.00
_cell.angle_gamma   90.00
#
_symmetry.space_group_name_H-M   'P 1'
#
loop_
_entity.id
_entity.type
_entity.pdbx_description
1 polymer ?
#
loop_
_entity_poly.entity_id
_entity_poly.type
_entity_poly.pdbx_seq_one_letter_code
_entity_poly.pdbx_strand_id
1 'polypeptide(L)'
;MTFRSLVAGAGSAALCLSLLPAGAALAADPSAGPHTDAITVATFNASLNRSREGELLEHLATGDNVQAQNAAETIQRINPDIILINEFDYDAEHKAADLFRKNYLEVGHNGAAPVTYPYMWTGPVNTGVPSGFDLDNDGQIKPGNDAWGFGLFPGQYGMVVYSKFPIKAEQVRTFQNFLWKDMPGAVLPVNADGTPWYSPEELASFPLSSKTHADIPVDVNGTIVHVLAAHPTPPAFDGPEMRNQKRNHDEIRMWADYISGAGTYLYDDKGGTGTLAPDANFVILGDYNADPADGSSYQNAIMQLLGNDRVLDTLPTSEGGPQEHALQGEANTTHAGDPKYDTADFSDGRTGNLRVDYVLPNRGAVVEEARVFWPTREDELFRLTGLDKNPQTGERQPFPTSDHRAVWVRMTFPASADQTAPPTQPVPPVTPPKQPTPPAQPTPPTTVVPPKADGPASSKTPSTPKGTAKQAPSKKTSEKLAATGASGLTWVLVGGGALVIVGALLVFLKRRGQ
;
A
#
# COMPACT_ATOMS: atom_id res chain seq x y z
N MET A 1 96.23 32.94 9.86
CA MET A 1 95.49 33.48 8.69
C MET A 1 93.99 33.47 9.08
N THR A 2 93.40 34.50 9.69
CA THR A 2 92.72 35.69 9.10
C THR A 2 91.68 35.31 8.02
N PHE A 3 90.39 35.70 7.98
CA PHE A 3 89.52 36.75 8.56
C PHE A 3 88.04 36.27 8.44
N ARG A 4 87.14 36.46 9.43
CA ARG A 4 86.04 37.46 9.58
C ARG A 4 84.70 37.29 8.82
N SER A 5 83.63 37.56 9.57
CA SER A 5 82.22 37.82 9.23
C SER A 5 81.94 39.16 8.51
N LEU A 6 80.82 39.27 7.77
CA LEU A 6 80.03 40.48 7.40
C LEU A 6 78.76 39.98 6.63
N VAL A 7 77.49 40.27 6.98
CA VAL A 7 76.67 41.50 6.99
C VAL A 7 76.47 42.17 5.62
N ALA A 8 75.22 42.18 5.11
CA ALA A 8 74.51 43.20 4.30
C ALA A 8 73.24 42.54 3.68
N GLY A 9 72.03 43.10 3.58
CA GLY A 9 71.59 44.49 3.70
C GLY A 9 71.30 45.10 2.32
N ALA A 10 70.06 44.97 1.81
CA ALA A 10 69.45 45.80 0.75
C ALA A 10 67.94 45.50 0.77
N GLY A 11 66.98 46.42 0.83
CA GLY A 11 66.97 47.82 0.42
C GLY A 11 65.76 48.01 -0.51
N SER A 12 64.59 48.27 0.07
CA SER A 12 63.29 48.38 -0.61
C SER A 12 63.21 49.58 -1.56
N ALA A 13 62.63 49.37 -2.75
CA ALA A 13 62.04 50.43 -3.57
C ALA A 13 60.77 49.89 -4.26
N ALA A 14 59.66 50.58 -4.03
CA ALA A 14 58.33 50.21 -4.46
C ALA A 14 58.11 50.41 -5.96
N LEU A 15 57.49 49.42 -6.62
CA LEU A 15 56.84 49.58 -7.91
C LEU A 15 55.35 49.25 -7.75
N CYS A 16 54.51 50.27 -7.78
CA CYS A 16 53.06 50.13 -7.87
C CYS A 16 52.70 49.61 -9.27
N LEU A 17 52.29 48.34 -9.39
CA LEU A 17 51.66 47.80 -10.58
C LEU A 17 50.17 47.60 -10.28
N SER A 18 49.32 48.40 -10.92
CA SER A 18 47.87 48.28 -10.87
C SER A 18 47.41 47.02 -11.60
N LEU A 19 47.13 45.96 -10.85
CA LEU A 19 46.41 44.78 -11.32
C LEU A 19 44.90 45.06 -11.27
N LEU A 20 44.27 45.14 -12.44
CA LEU A 20 42.82 45.09 -12.58
C LEU A 20 42.34 43.69 -12.16
N PRO A 21 41.34 43.54 -11.27
CA PRO A 21 40.72 42.25 -11.02
C PRO A 21 39.85 41.89 -12.22
N ALA A 22 40.22 40.82 -12.94
CA ALA A 22 39.32 40.15 -13.85
C ALA A 22 38.20 39.53 -13.00
N GLY A 23 37.03 40.16 -13.00
CA GLY A 23 35.82 39.60 -12.41
C GLY A 23 35.43 38.35 -13.17
N ALA A 24 35.67 37.18 -12.57
CA ALA A 24 35.00 35.95 -12.99
C ALA A 24 33.52 36.14 -12.69
N ALA A 25 32.73 36.37 -13.74
CA ALA A 25 31.29 36.25 -13.66
C ALA A 25 30.99 34.77 -13.36
N LEU A 26 30.68 34.48 -12.10
CA LEU A 26 30.00 33.23 -11.74
C LEU A 26 28.72 33.21 -12.55
N ALA A 27 28.61 32.25 -13.48
CA ALA A 27 27.35 31.95 -14.12
C ALA A 27 26.35 31.67 -13.00
N ALA A 28 25.31 32.51 -12.90
CA ALA A 28 24.19 32.22 -12.01
C ALA A 28 23.66 30.83 -12.39
N ASP A 29 23.48 29.96 -11.40
CA ASP A 29 22.73 28.72 -11.60
C ASP A 29 21.42 29.09 -12.30
N PRO A 30 21.00 28.35 -13.35
CA PRO A 30 19.71 28.59 -13.97
C PRO A 30 18.68 28.52 -12.86
N SER A 31 17.99 29.63 -12.58
CA SER A 31 16.96 29.64 -11.54
C SER A 31 16.00 28.52 -11.88
N ALA A 32 15.75 27.62 -10.91
CA ALA A 32 14.66 26.65 -11.03
C ALA A 32 13.43 27.41 -11.55
N GLY A 33 12.76 26.85 -12.56
CA GLY A 33 11.61 27.49 -13.20
C GLY A 33 10.47 27.79 -12.20
N PRO A 34 9.34 28.33 -12.64
CA PRO A 34 8.19 28.46 -11.74
C PRO A 34 7.78 27.07 -11.20
N HIS A 35 7.33 27.03 -9.95
CA HIS A 35 6.76 25.85 -9.31
C HIS A 35 5.29 26.12 -8.95
N THR A 36 4.52 25.06 -8.70
CA THR A 36 3.18 25.17 -8.10
C THR A 36 3.26 25.76 -6.68
N ASP A 37 2.11 26.15 -6.14
CA ASP A 37 1.98 26.27 -4.68
C ASP A 37 2.30 24.93 -4.01
N ALA A 38 2.78 24.98 -2.77
CA ALA A 38 3.12 23.79 -2.01
C ALA A 38 1.85 23.06 -1.54
N ILE A 39 1.76 21.79 -1.92
CA ILE A 39 0.67 20.88 -1.60
C ILE A 39 1.15 19.77 -0.66
N THR A 40 0.26 19.26 0.17
CA THR A 40 0.49 18.07 1.00
C THR A 40 -0.11 16.86 0.33
N VAL A 41 0.71 15.86 0.01
CA VAL A 41 0.28 14.57 -0.57
C VAL A 41 0.52 13.47 0.44
N ALA A 42 -0.44 12.56 0.61
CA ALA A 42 -0.37 11.47 1.57
C ALA A 42 -0.76 10.11 0.99
N THR A 43 -0.26 9.06 1.63
CA THR A 43 -0.80 7.70 1.51
C THR A 43 -1.10 7.14 2.90
N PHE A 44 -2.16 6.34 3.02
CA PHE A 44 -2.54 5.73 4.27
C PHE A 44 -3.26 4.40 4.03
N ASN A 45 -2.61 3.27 4.31
CA ASN A 45 -3.34 2.03 4.53
C ASN A 45 -4.13 2.18 5.85
N ALA A 46 -5.46 2.33 5.74
CA ALA A 46 -6.33 2.61 6.88
C ALA A 46 -7.03 1.34 7.39
N SER A 47 -6.76 0.18 6.78
CA SER A 47 -7.39 -1.11 7.10
C SER A 47 -8.91 -1.04 7.19
N LEU A 48 -9.54 -0.21 6.35
CA LEU A 48 -10.98 -0.06 6.21
C LEU A 48 -11.55 -1.13 5.26
N ASN A 49 -11.04 -2.36 5.38
CA ASN A 49 -11.54 -3.54 4.72
C ASN A 49 -12.35 -4.39 5.70
N ARG A 50 -13.19 -5.28 5.19
CA ARG A 50 -14.05 -6.14 6.00
C ARG A 50 -13.98 -7.58 5.55
N SER A 51 -14.53 -8.48 6.38
CA SER A 51 -14.53 -9.92 6.11
C SER A 51 -15.69 -10.34 5.21
N ARG A 52 -16.68 -9.46 4.99
CA ARG A 52 -17.85 -9.71 4.16
C ARG A 52 -18.14 -8.53 3.24
N GLU A 53 -18.54 -8.85 2.00
CA GLU A 53 -19.02 -7.87 1.03
C GLU A 53 -20.15 -6.99 1.61
N GLY A 54 -20.01 -5.68 1.41
CA GLY A 54 -20.97 -4.67 1.87
C GLY A 54 -20.89 -4.31 3.36
N GLU A 55 -20.11 -5.02 4.18
CA GLU A 55 -19.96 -4.70 5.60
C GLU A 55 -19.30 -3.33 5.82
N LEU A 56 -18.42 -2.88 4.91
CA LEU A 56 -17.84 -1.54 4.99
C LEU A 56 -18.91 -0.46 4.83
N LEU A 57 -19.86 -0.66 3.91
CA LEU A 57 -20.99 0.25 3.70
C LEU A 57 -21.85 0.36 4.96
N GLU A 58 -22.15 -0.78 5.59
CA GLU A 58 -22.89 -0.83 6.85
C GLU A 58 -22.17 -0.04 7.94
N HIS A 59 -20.85 -0.25 8.09
CA HIS A 59 -20.04 0.43 9.12
C HIS A 59 -19.87 1.93 8.87
N LEU A 60 -19.88 2.39 7.62
CA LEU A 60 -19.73 3.80 7.29
C LEU A 60 -21.06 4.59 7.27
N ALA A 61 -22.21 3.92 7.37
CA ALA A 61 -23.51 4.53 7.20
C ALA A 61 -23.90 5.53 8.31
N THR A 62 -23.43 5.31 9.53
CA THR A 62 -23.93 5.97 10.75
C THR A 62 -22.95 6.93 11.41
N GLY A 63 -21.66 6.93 11.02
CA GLY A 63 -20.65 7.80 11.60
C GLY A 63 -20.09 7.34 12.96
N ASP A 64 -20.49 6.17 13.45
CA ASP A 64 -20.17 5.65 14.79
C ASP A 64 -19.07 4.58 14.82
N ASN A 65 -18.66 4.08 13.66
CA ASN A 65 -17.51 3.17 13.56
C ASN A 65 -16.20 3.84 14.05
N VAL A 66 -15.69 3.39 15.20
CA VAL A 66 -14.53 3.98 15.88
C VAL A 66 -13.25 3.93 15.05
N GLN A 67 -12.99 2.82 14.34
CA GLN A 67 -11.81 2.71 13.46
C GLN A 67 -11.84 3.79 12.36
N ALA A 68 -13.00 3.96 11.71
CA ALA A 68 -13.20 4.98 10.69
C ALA A 68 -13.12 6.42 11.26
N GLN A 69 -13.59 6.66 12.49
CA GLN A 69 -13.39 7.93 13.20
C GLN A 69 -11.90 8.21 13.43
N ASN A 70 -11.14 7.22 13.90
CA ASN A 70 -9.70 7.38 14.14
C ASN A 70 -8.94 7.62 12.82
N ALA A 71 -9.29 6.91 11.74
CA ALA A 71 -8.73 7.13 10.42
C ALA A 71 -9.02 8.55 9.92
N ALA A 72 -10.26 9.01 10.05
CA ALA A 72 -10.64 10.36 9.66
C ALA A 72 -9.96 11.44 10.52
N GLU A 73 -9.86 11.25 11.84
CA GLU A 73 -9.13 12.17 12.72
C GLU A 73 -7.65 12.27 12.31
N THR A 74 -7.02 11.14 12.01
CA THR A 74 -5.62 11.11 11.52
C THR A 74 -5.48 11.93 10.24
N ILE A 75 -6.37 11.73 9.27
CA ILE A 75 -6.39 12.49 8.01
C ILE A 75 -6.66 13.98 8.26
N GLN A 76 -7.56 14.33 9.19
CA GLN A 76 -7.88 15.72 9.53
C GLN A 76 -6.70 16.45 10.18
N ARG A 77 -5.89 15.76 10.98
CA ARG A 77 -4.69 16.32 11.61
C ARG A 77 -3.56 16.57 10.59
N ILE A 78 -3.46 15.71 9.58
CA ILE A 78 -2.51 15.88 8.46
C ILE A 78 -3.02 16.93 7.45
N ASN A 79 -4.34 16.95 7.21
CA ASN A 79 -5.05 17.77 6.23
C ASN A 79 -4.45 17.73 4.80
N PRO A 80 -4.22 16.53 4.22
CA PRO A 80 -3.59 16.42 2.91
C PRO A 80 -4.48 17.01 1.82
N ASP A 81 -3.88 17.56 0.77
CA ASP A 81 -4.58 18.05 -0.41
C ASP A 81 -4.93 16.92 -1.38
N ILE A 82 -4.09 15.88 -1.42
CA ILE A 82 -4.33 14.63 -2.15
C ILE A 82 -3.96 13.47 -1.22
N ILE A 83 -4.85 12.50 -1.08
CA ILE A 83 -4.57 11.29 -0.29
C ILE A 83 -5.03 10.03 -1.01
N LEU A 84 -4.16 9.03 -1.05
CA LEU A 84 -4.52 7.65 -1.35
C LEU A 84 -4.79 6.90 -0.04
N ILE A 85 -5.93 6.23 0.05
CA ILE A 85 -6.26 5.31 1.13
C ILE A 85 -6.26 3.89 0.58
N ASN A 86 -5.40 3.04 1.14
CA ASN A 86 -5.32 1.61 0.84
C ASN A 86 -6.21 0.81 1.80
N GLU A 87 -6.50 -0.43 1.41
CA GLU A 87 -7.41 -1.33 2.11
C GLU A 87 -8.77 -0.72 2.39
N PHE A 88 -9.35 -0.10 1.37
CA PHE A 88 -10.69 0.45 1.41
C PHE A 88 -11.56 -0.38 0.46
N ASP A 89 -12.47 -1.20 1.00
CA ASP A 89 -13.28 -2.09 0.16
C ASP A 89 -14.00 -1.31 -0.94
N TYR A 90 -13.83 -1.78 -2.17
CA TYR A 90 -14.44 -1.19 -3.35
C TYR A 90 -15.91 -1.59 -3.46
N ASP A 91 -16.76 -0.60 -3.71
CA ASP A 91 -18.13 -0.81 -4.14
C ASP A 91 -18.37 -0.10 -5.48
N ALA A 92 -19.05 -0.77 -6.42
CA ALA A 92 -19.24 -0.25 -7.77
C ALA A 92 -20.13 1.01 -7.84
N GLU A 93 -20.87 1.32 -6.78
CA GLU A 93 -21.69 2.53 -6.68
C GLU A 93 -20.94 3.70 -6.00
N HIS A 94 -19.69 3.48 -5.57
CA HIS A 94 -18.83 4.42 -4.85
C HIS A 94 -19.45 4.97 -3.55
N LYS A 95 -20.42 4.24 -2.98
CA LYS A 95 -21.15 4.64 -1.77
C LYS A 95 -20.26 4.62 -0.55
N ALA A 96 -19.35 3.66 -0.41
CA ALA A 96 -18.46 3.57 0.74
C ALA A 96 -17.57 4.80 0.79
N ALA A 97 -16.99 5.18 -0.35
CA ALA A 97 -16.18 6.38 -0.47
C ALA A 97 -16.99 7.65 -0.12
N ASP A 98 -18.20 7.80 -0.67
CA ASP A 98 -19.05 8.96 -0.36
C ASP A 98 -19.46 9.01 1.13
N LEU A 99 -19.77 7.86 1.74
CA LEU A 99 -20.12 7.75 3.16
C LEU A 99 -18.93 8.07 4.06
N PHE A 100 -17.73 7.57 3.77
CA PHE A 100 -16.53 7.90 4.53
C PHE A 100 -16.26 9.41 4.47
N ARG A 101 -16.37 10.01 3.27
CA ARG A 101 -16.24 11.46 3.10
C ARG A 101 -17.25 12.23 3.95
N LYS A 102 -18.54 11.96 3.80
CA LYS A 102 -19.61 12.75 4.42
C LYS A 102 -19.71 12.55 5.93
N ASN A 103 -19.63 11.30 6.37
CA ASN A 103 -19.92 10.96 7.77
C ASN A 103 -18.67 11.04 8.67
N TYR A 104 -17.47 11.01 8.08
CA TYR A 104 -16.22 10.97 8.85
C TYR A 104 -15.25 12.10 8.48
N LEU A 105 -14.92 12.30 7.20
CA LEU A 105 -13.94 13.33 6.82
C LEU A 105 -14.50 14.76 6.99
N GLU A 106 -15.75 14.98 6.61
CA GLU A 106 -16.47 16.26 6.71
C GLU A 106 -17.07 16.52 8.11
N VAL A 107 -16.79 15.64 9.08
CA VAL A 107 -17.20 15.77 10.48
C VAL A 107 -15.95 15.81 11.35
N GLY A 108 -15.72 16.88 12.11
CA GLY A 108 -14.51 17.02 12.94
C GLY A 108 -14.50 16.05 14.11
N HIS A 109 -13.34 15.42 14.38
CA HIS A 109 -13.16 14.46 15.48
C HIS A 109 -12.17 15.00 16.52
N ASN A 110 -12.54 14.94 17.80
CA ASN A 110 -11.65 15.26 18.93
C ASN A 110 -10.86 16.59 18.78
N GLY A 111 -11.54 17.63 18.29
CA GLY A 111 -10.96 18.96 18.09
C GLY A 111 -10.19 19.15 16.78
N ALA A 112 -9.99 18.10 15.97
CA ALA A 112 -9.50 18.22 14.60
C ALA A 112 -10.59 18.82 13.70
N ALA A 113 -10.19 19.74 12.81
CA ALA A 113 -11.10 20.38 11.88
C ALA A 113 -11.53 19.39 10.78
N PRO A 114 -12.79 19.43 10.31
CA PRO A 114 -13.19 18.66 9.14
C PRO A 114 -12.31 18.95 7.91
N VAL A 115 -12.17 17.95 7.04
CA VAL A 115 -11.53 18.10 5.73
C VAL A 115 -12.54 17.78 4.63
N THR A 116 -12.53 18.58 3.56
CA THR A 116 -13.47 18.45 2.45
C THR A 116 -12.72 18.10 1.18
N TYR A 117 -13.15 17.01 0.53
CA TYR A 117 -12.61 16.54 -0.74
C TYR A 117 -13.70 16.59 -1.82
N PRO A 118 -13.76 17.65 -2.64
CA PRO A 118 -14.72 17.77 -3.72
C PRO A 118 -14.54 16.70 -4.80
N TYR A 119 -13.35 16.11 -4.92
CA TYR A 119 -13.04 15.10 -5.94
C TYR A 119 -12.60 13.80 -5.28
N MET A 120 -13.04 12.69 -5.88
CA MET A 120 -12.63 11.35 -5.47
C MET A 120 -12.51 10.44 -6.69
N TRP A 121 -11.64 9.45 -6.58
CA TRP A 121 -11.57 8.34 -7.53
C TRP A 121 -11.46 7.02 -6.76
N THR A 122 -12.19 6.02 -7.20
CA THR A 122 -12.04 4.63 -6.78
C THR A 122 -12.30 3.75 -7.99
N GLY A 123 -11.74 2.53 -8.00
CA GLY A 123 -11.81 1.64 -9.14
C GLY A 123 -11.78 0.17 -8.73
N PRO A 124 -12.18 -0.72 -9.64
CA PRO A 124 -12.16 -2.16 -9.40
C PRO A 124 -10.74 -2.68 -9.17
N VAL A 125 -10.65 -3.77 -8.39
CA VAL A 125 -9.43 -4.46 -8.02
C VAL A 125 -9.57 -5.96 -8.25
N ASN A 126 -8.45 -6.67 -8.43
CA ASN A 126 -8.45 -8.12 -8.68
C ASN A 126 -8.58 -8.97 -7.41
N THR A 127 -8.46 -8.37 -6.22
CA THR A 127 -8.65 -9.04 -4.94
C THR A 127 -10.06 -9.60 -4.81
N GLY A 128 -10.13 -10.88 -4.49
CA GLY A 128 -11.37 -11.63 -4.30
C GLY A 128 -12.20 -11.86 -5.57
N VAL A 129 -11.73 -11.43 -6.75
CA VAL A 129 -12.33 -11.81 -8.04
C VAL A 129 -11.97 -13.27 -8.31
N PRO A 130 -12.96 -14.19 -8.44
CA PRO A 130 -12.69 -15.60 -8.67
C PRO A 130 -11.90 -15.82 -9.96
N SER A 131 -10.80 -16.56 -9.90
CA SER A 131 -10.03 -16.91 -11.10
C SER A 131 -10.66 -18.06 -11.90
N GLY A 132 -11.32 -18.98 -11.20
CA GLY A 132 -11.80 -20.25 -11.75
C GLY A 132 -10.71 -21.34 -11.84
N PHE A 133 -9.53 -21.09 -11.28
CA PHE A 133 -8.37 -22.00 -11.27
C PHE A 133 -7.94 -22.34 -9.84
N ASP A 134 -7.10 -23.36 -9.66
CA ASP A 134 -6.48 -23.74 -8.38
C ASP A 134 -5.06 -23.15 -8.35
N LEU A 135 -4.95 -21.87 -7.95
CA LEU A 135 -3.73 -21.08 -8.13
C LEU A 135 -2.67 -21.37 -7.05
N ASP A 136 -3.07 -22.02 -5.95
CA ASP A 136 -2.16 -22.50 -4.91
C ASP A 136 -1.89 -24.01 -4.95
N ASN A 137 -2.47 -24.73 -5.92
CA ASN A 137 -2.27 -26.15 -6.20
C ASN A 137 -2.63 -27.06 -5.01
N ASP A 138 -3.66 -26.70 -4.23
CA ASP A 138 -4.11 -27.48 -3.07
C ASP A 138 -5.18 -28.54 -3.40
N GLY A 139 -5.61 -28.59 -4.66
CA GLY A 139 -6.59 -29.52 -5.19
C GLY A 139 -8.03 -29.01 -5.11
N GLN A 140 -8.26 -27.76 -4.72
CA GLN A 140 -9.57 -27.13 -4.64
C GLN A 140 -9.56 -25.73 -5.28
N ILE A 141 -10.72 -25.29 -5.74
CA ILE A 141 -10.91 -23.91 -6.23
C ILE A 141 -11.82 -23.20 -5.23
N LYS A 142 -11.29 -22.21 -4.51
CA LYS A 142 -12.02 -21.49 -3.45
C LYS A 142 -11.63 -20.00 -3.34
N PRO A 143 -12.45 -19.14 -2.70
CA PRO A 143 -12.04 -17.77 -2.42
C PRO A 143 -10.74 -17.67 -1.60
N GLY A 144 -10.10 -16.52 -1.60
CA GLY A 144 -8.80 -16.31 -0.97
C GLY A 144 -7.67 -16.52 -1.97
N ASN A 145 -6.89 -17.59 -1.79
CA ASN A 145 -5.67 -17.83 -2.58
C ASN A 145 -5.91 -18.07 -4.07
N ASP A 146 -7.11 -18.53 -4.47
CA ASP A 146 -7.45 -18.77 -5.87
C ASP A 146 -8.20 -17.61 -6.53
N ALA A 147 -8.37 -16.49 -5.85
CA ALA A 147 -8.79 -15.27 -6.52
C ALA A 147 -7.61 -14.65 -7.30
N TRP A 148 -7.91 -13.82 -8.31
CA TRP A 148 -6.86 -13.17 -9.10
C TRP A 148 -5.87 -12.34 -8.25
N GLY A 149 -6.34 -11.75 -7.17
CA GLY A 149 -5.55 -11.38 -6.00
C GLY A 149 -6.21 -11.92 -4.73
N PHE A 150 -5.45 -12.15 -3.67
CA PHE A 150 -6.01 -12.71 -2.43
C PHE A 150 -7.19 -11.86 -1.91
N GLY A 151 -8.35 -12.48 -1.72
CA GLY A 151 -9.52 -11.85 -1.14
C GLY A 151 -10.72 -12.78 -1.08
N LEU A 152 -11.68 -12.48 -0.22
CA LEU A 152 -12.86 -13.28 0.06
C LEU A 152 -14.06 -12.88 -0.81
N PHE A 153 -14.07 -11.65 -1.34
CA PHE A 153 -15.09 -11.13 -2.24
C PHE A 153 -14.49 -10.09 -3.20
N PRO A 154 -15.07 -9.93 -4.41
CA PRO A 154 -14.61 -8.91 -5.36
C PRO A 154 -14.63 -7.51 -4.76
N GLY A 155 -13.50 -6.82 -4.81
CA GLY A 155 -13.37 -5.45 -4.30
C GLY A 155 -12.79 -5.34 -2.88
N GLN A 156 -12.61 -6.45 -2.16
CA GLN A 156 -11.96 -6.44 -0.85
C GLN A 156 -10.55 -5.84 -0.95
N TYR A 157 -10.10 -5.07 0.04
CA TYR A 157 -8.76 -4.45 0.03
C TYR A 157 -8.53 -3.44 -1.11
N GLY A 158 -9.60 -2.82 -1.60
CA GLY A 158 -9.57 -1.80 -2.64
C GLY A 158 -8.84 -0.52 -2.22
N MET A 159 -9.02 0.54 -3.02
CA MET A 159 -8.36 1.82 -2.82
C MET A 159 -9.31 2.98 -3.14
N VAL A 160 -9.09 4.11 -2.48
CA VAL A 160 -9.76 5.38 -2.81
C VAL A 160 -8.76 6.53 -2.77
N VAL A 161 -8.83 7.40 -3.77
CA VAL A 161 -8.11 8.67 -3.82
C VAL A 161 -9.10 9.80 -3.54
N TYR A 162 -8.77 10.67 -2.59
CA TYR A 162 -9.47 11.93 -2.37
C TYR A 162 -8.57 13.10 -2.74
N SER A 163 -9.16 14.15 -3.34
CA SER A 163 -8.43 15.33 -3.75
C SER A 163 -9.22 16.61 -3.53
N LYS A 164 -8.52 17.65 -3.06
CA LYS A 164 -9.00 19.04 -3.07
C LYS A 164 -8.98 19.65 -4.47
N PHE A 165 -8.22 19.04 -5.39
CA PHE A 165 -8.02 19.48 -6.76
C PHE A 165 -8.77 18.60 -7.78
N PRO A 166 -9.18 19.14 -8.94
CA PRO A 166 -9.92 18.37 -9.94
C PRO A 166 -9.16 17.14 -10.45
N ILE A 167 -9.81 15.97 -10.39
CA ILE A 167 -9.33 14.75 -11.04
C ILE A 167 -9.82 14.75 -12.50
N LYS A 168 -8.93 14.50 -13.46
CA LYS A 168 -9.27 14.35 -14.88
C LYS A 168 -9.74 12.92 -15.17
N ALA A 169 -10.94 12.58 -14.67
CA ALA A 169 -11.48 11.21 -14.67
C ALA A 169 -11.41 10.50 -16.04
N GLU A 170 -11.66 11.22 -17.13
CA GLU A 170 -11.64 10.62 -18.49
C GLU A 170 -10.23 10.21 -18.95
N GLN A 171 -9.20 10.83 -18.36
CA GLN A 171 -7.79 10.56 -18.65
C GLN A 171 -7.18 9.52 -17.71
N VAL A 172 -7.94 9.01 -16.73
CA VAL A 172 -7.47 7.96 -15.85
C VAL A 172 -7.17 6.70 -16.67
N ARG A 173 -5.97 6.15 -16.44
CA ARG A 173 -5.53 4.86 -16.98
C ARG A 173 -5.42 3.88 -15.83
N THR A 174 -6.00 2.71 -16.00
CA THR A 174 -5.89 1.60 -15.06
C THR A 174 -5.27 0.41 -15.76
N PHE A 175 -4.54 -0.39 -15.00
CA PHE A 175 -3.86 -1.59 -15.50
C PHE A 175 -4.28 -2.80 -14.67
N GLN A 176 -5.57 -2.88 -14.36
CA GLN A 176 -6.13 -4.00 -13.62
C GLN A 176 -5.96 -5.30 -14.42
N ASN A 177 -6.18 -5.27 -15.73
CA ASN A 177 -6.23 -6.46 -16.59
C ASN A 177 -4.93 -6.68 -17.39
N PHE A 178 -3.87 -5.91 -17.11
CA PHE A 178 -2.56 -6.17 -17.71
C PHE A 178 -2.04 -7.54 -17.23
N LEU A 179 -1.75 -8.44 -18.16
CA LEU A 179 -1.43 -9.84 -17.86
C LEU A 179 0.04 -10.00 -17.43
N TRP A 180 0.28 -10.81 -16.40
CA TRP A 180 1.64 -11.01 -15.87
C TRP A 180 2.58 -11.60 -16.92
N LYS A 181 2.09 -12.56 -17.72
CA LYS A 181 2.87 -13.16 -18.82
C LYS A 181 3.31 -12.16 -19.89
N ASP A 182 2.64 -11.02 -20.00
CA ASP A 182 2.90 -10.02 -21.05
C ASP A 182 3.97 -9.00 -20.62
N MET A 183 4.43 -9.06 -19.36
CA MET A 183 5.63 -8.35 -18.93
C MET A 183 6.90 -9.05 -19.47
N PRO A 184 7.75 -8.37 -20.26
CA PRO A 184 8.98 -8.96 -20.76
C PRO A 184 9.91 -9.38 -19.63
N GLY A 185 10.29 -10.66 -19.63
CA GLY A 185 11.15 -11.21 -18.58
C GLY A 185 10.49 -11.24 -17.20
N ALA A 186 9.16 -11.38 -17.14
CA ALA A 186 8.43 -11.58 -15.89
C ALA A 186 9.07 -12.68 -15.04
N VAL A 187 9.17 -12.43 -13.73
CA VAL A 187 9.74 -13.38 -12.77
C VAL A 187 8.65 -14.37 -12.35
N LEU A 188 8.22 -15.23 -13.26
CA LEU A 188 7.15 -16.18 -12.98
C LEU A 188 7.60 -17.26 -11.96
N PRO A 189 6.71 -17.68 -11.04
CA PRO A 189 7.01 -18.73 -10.07
C PRO A 189 7.18 -20.09 -10.76
N VAL A 190 8.04 -20.92 -10.15
CA VAL A 190 8.35 -22.27 -10.61
C VAL A 190 8.31 -23.23 -9.43
N ASN A 191 7.97 -24.49 -9.70
CA ASN A 191 8.09 -25.58 -8.75
C ASN A 191 9.56 -25.87 -8.41
N ALA A 192 9.77 -26.65 -7.35
CA ALA A 192 11.12 -27.03 -6.91
C ALA A 192 11.93 -27.81 -7.96
N ASP A 193 11.27 -28.49 -8.90
CA ASP A 193 11.90 -29.21 -10.02
C ASP A 193 12.18 -28.31 -11.25
N GLY A 194 11.86 -27.02 -11.16
CA GLY A 194 12.05 -26.03 -12.22
C GLY A 194 10.91 -25.97 -13.24
N THR A 195 9.86 -26.77 -13.10
CA THR A 195 8.67 -26.66 -13.95
C THR A 195 7.85 -25.40 -13.61
N PRO A 196 7.11 -24.81 -14.56
CA PRO A 196 6.23 -23.66 -14.26
C PRO A 196 5.23 -23.97 -13.15
N TRP A 197 5.05 -23.02 -12.21
CA TRP A 197 4.05 -23.16 -11.15
C TRP A 197 2.63 -23.09 -11.71
N TYR A 198 2.39 -22.10 -12.57
CA TYR A 198 1.11 -21.92 -13.26
C TYR A 198 1.14 -22.61 -14.62
N SER A 199 0.02 -23.23 -14.96
CA SER A 199 -0.26 -23.77 -16.30
C SER A 199 -0.35 -22.66 -17.35
N PRO A 200 -0.19 -22.99 -18.64
CA PRO A 200 -0.39 -22.03 -19.73
C PRO A 200 -1.79 -21.42 -19.77
N GLU A 201 -2.82 -22.16 -19.32
CA GLU A 201 -4.21 -21.68 -19.30
C GLU A 201 -4.43 -20.63 -18.20
N GLU A 202 -3.90 -20.88 -17.00
CA GLU A 202 -3.93 -19.91 -15.90
C GLU A 202 -3.21 -18.62 -16.29
N LEU A 203 -1.96 -18.73 -16.78
CA LEU A 203 -1.16 -17.57 -17.18
C LEU A 203 -1.78 -16.78 -18.33
N ALA A 204 -2.60 -17.41 -19.18
CA ALA A 204 -3.30 -16.72 -20.25
C ALA A 204 -4.29 -15.66 -19.74
N SER A 205 -4.76 -15.79 -18.50
CA SER A 205 -5.75 -14.91 -17.87
C SER A 205 -5.26 -14.22 -16.59
N PHE A 206 -4.04 -14.54 -16.12
CA PHE A 206 -3.53 -14.06 -14.84
C PHE A 206 -3.08 -12.58 -14.90
N PRO A 207 -3.78 -11.65 -14.22
CA PRO A 207 -3.37 -10.24 -14.19
C PRO A 207 -2.15 -10.02 -13.29
N LEU A 208 -1.21 -9.17 -13.71
CA LEU A 208 -0.06 -8.80 -12.89
C LEU A 208 -0.51 -8.14 -11.58
N SER A 209 -1.34 -7.10 -11.68
CA SER A 209 -1.86 -6.36 -10.54
C SER A 209 -2.72 -7.28 -9.65
N SER A 210 -2.35 -7.44 -8.39
CA SER A 210 -3.15 -8.14 -7.37
C SER A 210 -4.36 -7.32 -6.95
N LYS A 211 -4.23 -5.99 -6.94
CA LYS A 211 -5.34 -5.03 -6.81
C LYS A 211 -5.52 -4.32 -8.15
N THR A 212 -4.96 -3.13 -8.30
CA THR A 212 -4.89 -2.38 -9.56
C THR A 212 -3.71 -1.40 -9.50
N HIS A 213 -3.17 -1.05 -10.66
CA HIS A 213 -2.31 0.13 -10.84
C HIS A 213 -3.13 1.20 -11.54
N ALA A 214 -3.13 2.43 -11.00
CA ALA A 214 -3.89 3.53 -11.56
C ALA A 214 -3.02 4.78 -11.72
N ASP A 215 -3.00 5.32 -12.94
CA ASP A 215 -2.48 6.65 -13.24
C ASP A 215 -3.65 7.63 -13.28
N ILE A 216 -3.68 8.54 -12.29
CA ILE A 216 -4.79 9.45 -12.03
C ILE A 216 -4.30 10.90 -12.17
N PRO A 217 -4.56 11.57 -13.30
CA PRO A 217 -4.13 12.95 -13.48
C PRO A 217 -4.96 13.92 -12.63
N VAL A 218 -4.29 14.70 -11.79
CA VAL A 218 -4.88 15.73 -10.92
C VAL A 218 -4.41 17.11 -11.36
N ASP A 219 -5.33 18.05 -11.50
CA ASP A 219 -5.06 19.43 -11.93
C ASP A 219 -4.83 20.35 -10.73
N VAL A 220 -3.55 20.52 -10.38
CA VAL A 220 -3.09 21.41 -9.32
C VAL A 220 -2.90 22.80 -9.91
N ASN A 221 -3.97 23.58 -9.92
CA ASN A 221 -4.00 24.98 -10.37
C ASN A 221 -3.41 25.19 -11.78
N GLY A 222 -3.74 24.31 -12.74
CA GLY A 222 -3.27 24.35 -14.13
C GLY A 222 -2.03 23.49 -14.39
N THR A 223 -1.44 22.87 -13.36
CA THR A 223 -0.35 21.88 -13.52
C THR A 223 -0.91 20.49 -13.30
N ILE A 224 -0.74 19.60 -14.28
CA ILE A 224 -1.12 18.20 -14.11
C ILE A 224 -0.04 17.48 -13.30
N VAL A 225 -0.47 16.87 -12.19
CA VAL A 225 0.33 15.93 -11.39
C VAL A 225 -0.34 14.57 -11.49
N HIS A 226 0.39 13.59 -11.99
CA HIS A 226 -0.07 12.21 -12.09
C HIS A 226 0.07 11.52 -10.73
N VAL A 227 -1.05 11.15 -10.12
CA VAL A 227 -1.08 10.28 -8.94
C VAL A 227 -0.99 8.84 -9.42
N LEU A 228 0.17 8.21 -9.22
CA LEU A 228 0.42 6.83 -9.57
C LEU A 228 0.13 5.95 -8.35
N ALA A 229 -1.11 5.48 -8.24
CA ALA A 229 -1.60 4.72 -7.10
C ALA A 229 -1.44 3.21 -7.32
N ALA A 230 -0.93 2.50 -6.30
CA ALA A 230 -0.89 1.05 -6.28
C ALA A 230 -0.97 0.49 -4.85
N HIS A 231 -1.26 -0.80 -4.75
CA HIS A 231 -1.14 -1.58 -3.53
C HIS A 231 -0.66 -3.00 -3.88
N PRO A 232 0.62 -3.19 -4.23
CA PRO A 232 1.20 -4.50 -4.54
C PRO A 232 0.88 -5.59 -3.50
N THR A 233 0.99 -6.85 -3.89
CA THR A 233 0.75 -7.98 -2.98
C THR A 233 1.80 -8.02 -1.87
N PRO A 234 1.44 -8.37 -0.62
CA PRO A 234 2.45 -8.59 0.42
C PRO A 234 3.40 -9.72 0.04
N PRO A 235 4.74 -9.55 0.08
CA PRO A 235 5.72 -10.56 -0.32
C PRO A 235 5.92 -11.62 0.78
N ALA A 236 4.82 -12.24 1.19
CA ALA A 236 4.73 -13.19 2.30
C ALA A 236 3.75 -14.32 1.95
N PHE A 237 3.57 -15.27 2.89
CA PHE A 237 2.62 -16.40 2.75
C PHE A 237 2.95 -17.37 1.61
N ASP A 238 4.19 -17.37 1.15
CA ASP A 238 4.69 -18.23 0.08
C ASP A 238 5.26 -19.56 0.59
N GLY A 239 5.23 -20.58 -0.26
CA GLY A 239 6.14 -21.71 -0.21
C GLY A 239 7.46 -21.44 -0.97
N PRO A 240 8.25 -22.49 -1.27
CA PRO A 240 9.51 -22.38 -2.01
C PRO A 240 9.40 -21.70 -3.39
N GLU A 241 8.21 -21.67 -3.97
CA GLU A 241 7.91 -21.08 -5.28
C GLU A 241 7.99 -19.54 -5.28
N MET A 242 7.80 -18.91 -4.11
CA MET A 242 7.86 -17.45 -3.88
C MET A 242 6.87 -16.65 -4.74
N ARG A 243 5.61 -17.09 -4.83
CA ARG A 243 4.55 -16.48 -5.69
C ARG A 243 4.37 -14.99 -5.40
N ASN A 244 4.05 -14.64 -4.17
CA ASN A 244 3.76 -13.28 -3.76
C ASN A 244 5.02 -12.41 -3.78
N GLN A 245 6.17 -12.92 -3.34
CA GLN A 245 7.43 -12.18 -3.43
C GLN A 245 7.80 -11.79 -4.87
N LYS A 246 7.63 -12.71 -5.81
CA LYS A 246 7.90 -12.46 -7.24
C LYS A 246 6.83 -11.59 -7.90
N ARG A 247 5.56 -11.77 -7.53
CA ARG A 247 4.49 -10.91 -8.02
C ARG A 247 4.65 -9.48 -7.53
N ASN A 248 4.95 -9.28 -6.25
CA ASN A 248 5.27 -7.98 -5.67
C ASN A 248 6.41 -7.32 -6.46
N HIS A 249 7.50 -8.05 -6.72
CA HIS A 249 8.62 -7.56 -7.52
C HIS A 249 8.19 -7.00 -8.88
N ASP A 250 7.36 -7.74 -9.62
CA ASP A 250 6.92 -7.32 -10.96
C ASP A 250 5.83 -6.24 -10.90
N GLU A 251 4.96 -6.23 -9.88
CA GLU A 251 4.03 -5.12 -9.63
C GLU A 251 4.80 -3.81 -9.41
N ILE A 252 5.87 -3.83 -8.59
CA ILE A 252 6.71 -2.65 -8.37
C ILE A 252 7.46 -2.25 -9.65
N ARG A 253 8.00 -3.24 -10.39
CA ARG A 253 8.68 -3.02 -11.66
C ARG A 253 7.79 -2.30 -12.66
N MET A 254 6.50 -2.60 -12.68
CA MET A 254 5.56 -1.98 -13.62
C MET A 254 5.63 -0.45 -13.56
N TRP A 255 5.65 0.16 -12.38
CA TRP A 255 5.83 1.60 -12.25
C TRP A 255 7.23 2.08 -12.60
N ALA A 256 8.27 1.33 -12.26
CA ALA A 256 9.64 1.66 -12.66
C ALA A 256 9.76 1.74 -14.20
N ASP A 257 9.17 0.78 -14.91
CA ASP A 257 9.12 0.74 -16.37
C ASP A 257 8.21 1.86 -16.92
N TYR A 258 7.05 2.09 -16.30
CA TYR A 258 6.09 3.12 -16.72
C TYR A 258 6.66 4.53 -16.65
N ILE A 259 7.39 4.88 -15.58
CA ILE A 259 7.98 6.20 -15.42
C ILE A 259 9.29 6.35 -16.20
N SER A 260 10.08 5.28 -16.40
CA SER A 260 11.36 5.38 -17.11
C SER A 260 11.22 5.44 -18.64
N GLY A 261 10.03 5.14 -19.17
CA GLY A 261 9.81 4.98 -20.61
C GLY A 261 10.09 3.56 -21.12
N ALA A 262 10.53 2.63 -20.26
CA ALA A 262 10.77 1.23 -20.63
C ALA A 262 9.47 0.40 -20.76
N GLY A 263 8.36 0.88 -20.19
CA GLY A 263 7.05 0.21 -20.17
C GLY A 263 6.27 0.27 -21.48
N THR A 264 6.91 0.28 -22.66
CA THR A 264 6.19 0.35 -23.95
C THR A 264 5.32 -0.87 -24.23
N TYR A 265 5.52 -1.96 -23.49
CA TYR A 265 4.71 -3.18 -23.53
C TYR A 265 3.40 -3.07 -22.73
N LEU A 266 3.27 -2.05 -21.88
CA LEU A 266 2.09 -1.85 -21.04
C LEU A 266 0.91 -1.39 -21.89
N TYR A 267 -0.25 -2.02 -21.66
CA TYR A 267 -1.55 -1.60 -22.16
C TYR A 267 -2.49 -1.42 -20.97
N ASP A 268 -3.25 -0.32 -20.99
CA ASP A 268 -4.27 -0.06 -19.98
C ASP A 268 -5.58 -0.80 -20.30
N ASP A 269 -6.53 -0.76 -19.37
CA ASP A 269 -7.82 -1.44 -19.46
C ASP A 269 -8.73 -0.90 -20.58
N LYS A 270 -8.40 0.27 -21.16
CA LYS A 270 -9.06 0.84 -22.34
C LYS A 270 -8.32 0.49 -23.64
N GLY A 271 -7.26 -0.31 -23.57
CA GLY A 271 -6.42 -0.72 -24.70
C GLY A 271 -5.36 0.32 -25.12
N GLY A 272 -5.21 1.41 -24.36
CA GLY A 272 -4.20 2.44 -24.59
C GLY A 272 -2.80 1.92 -24.24
N THR A 273 -1.83 2.09 -25.14
CA THR A 273 -0.45 1.62 -24.93
C THR A 273 0.49 2.78 -24.62
N GLY A 274 1.62 2.46 -23.97
CA GLY A 274 2.71 3.40 -23.74
C GLY A 274 2.84 3.90 -22.30
N THR A 275 3.87 4.71 -22.09
CA THR A 275 4.41 5.10 -20.78
C THR A 275 4.02 6.51 -20.37
N LEU A 276 4.38 6.89 -19.15
CA LEU A 276 4.28 8.29 -18.71
C LEU A 276 5.21 9.18 -19.54
N ALA A 277 4.79 10.41 -19.83
CA ALA A 277 5.61 11.36 -20.57
C ALA A 277 6.93 11.68 -19.82
N PRO A 278 8.05 11.90 -20.53
CA PRO A 278 9.36 12.22 -19.93
C PRO A 278 9.38 13.44 -18.99
N ASP A 279 8.51 14.41 -19.25
CA ASP A 279 8.40 15.70 -18.55
C ASP A 279 7.18 15.79 -17.62
N ALA A 280 6.37 14.73 -17.51
CA ALA A 280 5.23 14.70 -16.61
C ALA A 280 5.65 14.80 -15.14
N ASN A 281 4.91 15.63 -14.38
CA ASN A 281 4.96 15.59 -12.92
C ASN A 281 4.18 14.39 -12.42
N PHE A 282 4.73 13.68 -11.44
CA PHE A 282 4.07 12.55 -10.84
C PHE A 282 4.43 12.38 -9.37
N VAL A 283 3.56 11.67 -8.66
CA VAL A 283 3.82 11.15 -7.32
C VAL A 283 3.30 9.72 -7.24
N ILE A 284 4.20 8.80 -6.90
CA ILE A 284 3.86 7.39 -6.64
C ILE A 284 3.40 7.28 -5.20
N LEU A 285 2.21 6.71 -5.00
CA LEU A 285 1.56 6.56 -3.69
C LEU A 285 1.16 5.09 -3.46
N GLY A 286 1.31 4.63 -2.23
CA GLY A 286 0.71 3.38 -1.77
C GLY A 286 1.49 2.67 -0.68
N ASP A 287 0.87 1.61 -0.18
CA ASP A 287 1.54 0.51 0.52
C ASP A 287 2.14 -0.45 -0.51
N TYR A 288 3.46 -0.47 -0.61
CA TYR A 288 4.22 -1.32 -1.54
C TYR A 288 4.59 -2.67 -0.92
N ASN A 289 4.33 -2.87 0.37
CA ASN A 289 4.71 -4.06 1.13
C ASN A 289 6.20 -4.45 1.01
N ALA A 290 7.06 -3.49 0.61
CA ALA A 290 8.44 -3.75 0.27
C ALA A 290 9.36 -2.76 0.99
N ASP A 291 10.09 -3.28 1.96
CA ASP A 291 11.09 -2.54 2.72
C ASP A 291 12.48 -2.66 2.05
N PRO A 292 13.29 -1.58 2.05
CA PRO A 292 14.59 -1.57 1.36
C PRO A 292 15.70 -2.36 2.07
N ALA A 293 15.53 -2.72 3.35
CA ALA A 293 16.58 -3.31 4.20
C ALA A 293 16.13 -4.60 4.91
N ASP A 294 14.93 -4.64 5.46
CA ASP A 294 14.47 -5.61 6.46
C ASP A 294 13.29 -6.48 5.96
N GLY A 295 12.73 -6.14 4.79
CA GLY A 295 11.60 -6.85 4.18
C GLY A 295 11.96 -8.16 3.49
N SER A 296 10.93 -8.94 3.15
CA SER A 296 11.07 -10.24 2.47
C SER A 296 10.88 -10.17 0.95
N SER A 297 10.95 -8.98 0.35
CA SER A 297 10.72 -8.82 -1.10
C SER A 297 11.77 -9.56 -1.94
N TYR A 298 11.34 -10.16 -3.04
CA TYR A 298 12.25 -10.76 -4.00
C TYR A 298 13.20 -9.71 -4.58
N GLN A 299 14.51 -9.94 -4.47
CA GLN A 299 15.57 -9.07 -5.01
C GLN A 299 15.44 -7.59 -4.64
N ASN A 300 15.04 -7.27 -3.40
CA ASN A 300 14.86 -5.89 -2.92
C ASN A 300 13.98 -5.05 -3.86
N ALA A 301 12.82 -5.59 -4.24
CA ALA A 301 11.92 -5.05 -5.25
C ALA A 301 11.74 -3.52 -5.24
N ILE A 302 11.59 -2.91 -4.05
CA ILE A 302 11.37 -1.47 -3.91
C ILE A 302 12.52 -0.61 -4.43
N MET A 303 13.74 -1.14 -4.48
CA MET A 303 14.90 -0.44 -5.04
C MET A 303 14.75 -0.14 -6.54
N GLN A 304 13.85 -0.83 -7.24
CA GLN A 304 13.49 -0.49 -8.63
C GLN A 304 12.86 0.91 -8.74
N LEU A 305 12.19 1.39 -7.67
CA LEU A 305 11.66 2.75 -7.58
C LEU A 305 12.62 3.70 -6.87
N LEU A 306 13.15 3.33 -5.70
CA LEU A 306 14.03 4.21 -4.92
C LEU A 306 15.36 4.51 -5.62
N GLY A 307 15.86 3.56 -6.43
CA GLY A 307 17.04 3.71 -7.26
C GLY A 307 16.78 4.33 -8.63
N ASN A 308 15.54 4.67 -8.98
CA ASN A 308 15.19 5.22 -10.28
C ASN A 308 15.60 6.71 -10.38
N ASP A 309 16.28 7.08 -11.46
CA ASP A 309 16.76 8.46 -11.66
C ASP A 309 15.65 9.51 -11.75
N ARG A 310 14.42 9.11 -12.11
CA ARG A 310 13.27 10.02 -12.13
C ARG A 310 12.59 10.19 -10.79
N VAL A 311 12.90 9.34 -9.80
CA VAL A 311 12.26 9.36 -8.48
C VAL A 311 13.13 10.09 -7.48
N LEU A 312 12.47 10.80 -6.56
CA LEU A 312 13.05 11.34 -5.33
C LEU A 312 12.54 10.51 -4.15
N ASP A 313 13.44 9.84 -3.43
CA ASP A 313 13.12 9.25 -2.13
C ASP A 313 12.97 10.35 -1.07
N THR A 314 11.78 10.48 -0.50
CA THR A 314 11.40 11.54 0.44
C THR A 314 11.80 11.26 1.89
N LEU A 315 12.16 10.02 2.22
CA LEU A 315 12.62 9.59 3.55
C LEU A 315 11.80 10.20 4.72
N PRO A 316 10.46 10.05 4.74
CA PRO A 316 9.61 10.60 5.79
C PRO A 316 9.98 10.00 7.15
N THR A 317 9.98 10.81 8.21
CA THR A 317 10.40 10.37 9.55
C THR A 317 9.30 10.50 10.60
N SER A 318 9.40 9.70 11.67
CA SER A 318 8.63 9.88 12.91
C SER A 318 9.51 9.77 14.16
N GLU A 319 8.99 10.28 15.28
CA GLU A 319 9.56 10.05 16.61
C GLU A 319 9.06 8.74 17.25
N GLY A 320 7.85 8.27 16.86
CA GLY A 320 7.26 7.04 17.38
C GLY A 320 7.94 5.77 16.88
N GLY A 321 8.38 5.72 15.61
CA GLY A 321 9.05 4.55 15.04
C GLY A 321 10.25 4.06 15.87
N PRO A 322 11.24 4.92 16.18
CA PRO A 322 12.39 4.53 17.02
C PRO A 322 12.00 4.14 18.45
N GLN A 323 10.98 4.80 19.03
CA GLN A 323 10.50 4.47 20.36
C GLN A 323 9.86 3.07 20.38
N GLU A 324 8.96 2.79 19.45
CA GLU A 324 8.28 1.49 19.35
C GLU A 324 9.26 0.38 19.00
N HIS A 325 10.15 0.59 18.02
CA HIS A 325 11.24 -0.33 17.70
C HIS A 325 12.03 -0.76 18.96
N ALA A 326 12.42 0.21 19.80
CA ALA A 326 13.19 -0.06 21.02
C ALA A 326 12.36 -0.76 22.12
N LEU A 327 11.08 -0.41 22.27
CA LEU A 327 10.20 -0.97 23.30
C LEU A 327 9.67 -2.36 22.95
N GLN A 328 9.41 -2.60 21.66
CA GLN A 328 8.87 -3.86 21.14
C GLN A 328 9.96 -4.93 21.05
N GLY A 329 11.17 -4.56 20.60
CA GLY A 329 12.29 -5.50 20.50
C GLY A 329 12.01 -6.66 19.54
N GLU A 330 12.42 -7.88 19.92
CA GLU A 330 12.24 -9.11 19.12
C GLU A 330 12.82 -8.98 17.69
N ALA A 331 12.01 -9.14 16.63
CA ALA A 331 12.47 -9.01 15.24
C ALA A 331 13.19 -7.67 15.00
N ASN A 332 12.67 -6.59 15.61
CA ASN A 332 13.22 -5.23 15.51
C ASN A 332 14.71 -5.18 15.91
N THR A 333 15.15 -6.01 16.89
CA THR A 333 16.55 -6.00 17.36
C THR A 333 17.58 -6.44 16.32
N THR A 334 17.11 -7.04 15.22
CA THR A 334 17.95 -7.50 14.12
C THR A 334 17.80 -6.67 12.84
N HIS A 335 16.92 -5.67 12.84
CA HIS A 335 16.70 -4.81 11.67
C HIS A 335 17.91 -3.89 11.44
N ALA A 336 18.20 -3.66 10.17
CA ALA A 336 19.30 -2.83 9.67
C ALA A 336 18.83 -1.44 9.22
N GLY A 337 17.55 -1.28 8.88
CA GLY A 337 16.93 0.01 8.60
C GLY A 337 16.94 0.95 9.82
N ASP A 338 16.98 2.26 9.56
CA ASP A 338 16.82 3.25 10.63
C ASP A 338 15.32 3.36 10.96
N PRO A 339 14.88 2.98 12.18
CA PRO A 339 13.46 2.83 12.51
C PRO A 339 12.67 4.14 12.49
N LYS A 340 13.35 5.30 12.36
CA LYS A 340 12.65 6.57 12.13
C LYS A 340 11.90 6.60 10.81
N TYR A 341 12.28 5.75 9.85
CA TYR A 341 11.63 5.63 8.55
C TYR A 341 10.54 4.56 8.52
N ASP A 342 10.32 3.81 9.61
CA ASP A 342 9.29 2.78 9.66
C ASP A 342 7.90 3.41 9.47
N THR A 343 7.06 2.74 8.68
CA THR A 343 5.70 3.17 8.34
C THR A 343 4.65 2.17 8.75
N ALA A 344 5.02 0.95 9.14
CA ALA A 344 4.12 -0.08 9.59
C ALA A 344 4.71 -0.86 10.78
N ASP A 345 3.82 -1.39 11.60
CA ASP A 345 4.08 -2.15 12.82
C ASP A 345 3.45 -3.53 12.68
N PHE A 346 4.24 -4.50 12.23
CA PHE A 346 3.79 -5.89 12.10
C PHE A 346 4.22 -6.71 13.31
N SER A 347 3.65 -7.92 13.43
CA SER A 347 3.94 -8.83 14.54
C SER A 347 5.45 -8.98 14.82
N ASP A 348 5.87 -8.50 16.00
CA ASP A 348 7.25 -8.50 16.50
C ASP A 348 7.94 -9.88 16.52
N GLY A 349 7.16 -10.95 16.69
CA GLY A 349 7.69 -12.32 16.73
C GLY A 349 8.21 -12.84 15.38
N ARG A 350 7.98 -12.12 14.27
CA ARG A 350 8.45 -12.54 12.94
C ARG A 350 8.94 -11.38 12.07
N THR A 351 8.19 -10.29 11.99
CA THR A 351 8.40 -9.24 10.98
C THR A 351 8.85 -7.93 11.60
N GLY A 352 8.27 -7.52 12.73
CA GLY A 352 8.56 -6.22 13.33
C GLY A 352 8.15 -5.03 12.44
N ASN A 353 8.76 -3.89 12.72
CA ASN A 353 8.45 -2.62 12.07
C ASN A 353 9.21 -2.49 10.75
N LEU A 354 8.54 -1.98 9.72
CA LEU A 354 9.08 -1.85 8.37
C LEU A 354 8.66 -0.54 7.72
N ARG A 355 9.44 -0.08 6.75
CA ARG A 355 9.09 0.98 5.79
C ARG A 355 8.47 0.37 4.54
N VAL A 356 7.15 0.41 4.44
CA VAL A 356 6.39 -0.19 3.33
C VAL A 356 5.45 0.78 2.62
N ASP A 357 5.20 1.96 3.19
CA ASP A 357 4.33 3.00 2.64
C ASP A 357 5.14 4.15 2.04
N TYR A 358 4.78 4.58 0.83
CA TYR A 358 5.62 5.45 0.02
C TYR A 358 4.87 6.65 -0.55
N VAL A 359 5.52 7.81 -0.47
CA VAL A 359 5.17 9.04 -1.21
C VAL A 359 6.40 9.47 -1.98
N LEU A 360 6.46 9.11 -3.26
CA LEU A 360 7.66 9.24 -4.10
C LEU A 360 7.37 10.15 -5.31
N PRO A 361 7.63 11.46 -5.20
CA PRO A 361 7.48 12.38 -6.32
C PRO A 361 8.60 12.22 -7.35
N ASN A 362 8.39 12.81 -8.52
CA ASN A 362 9.45 12.94 -9.51
C ASN A 362 10.57 13.86 -8.98
N ARG A 363 11.81 13.65 -9.47
CA ARG A 363 13.02 14.36 -9.02
C ARG A 363 12.99 15.89 -9.22
N GLY A 364 12.08 16.40 -10.02
CA GLY A 364 11.85 17.84 -10.17
C GLY A 364 11.11 18.48 -8.99
N ALA A 365 10.46 17.70 -8.13
CA ALA A 365 9.74 18.22 -6.97
C ALA A 365 10.70 18.75 -5.90
N VAL A 366 10.25 19.76 -5.15
CA VAL A 366 10.96 20.30 -3.99
C VAL A 366 10.18 19.94 -2.74
N VAL A 367 10.78 19.13 -1.87
CA VAL A 367 10.19 18.69 -0.60
C VAL A 367 10.45 19.74 0.48
N GLU A 368 9.37 20.24 1.08
CA GLU A 368 9.41 21.14 2.24
C GLU A 368 9.42 20.36 3.56
N GLU A 369 8.61 19.30 3.63
CA GLU A 369 8.47 18.46 4.81
C GLU A 369 8.04 17.04 4.43
N ALA A 370 8.54 16.04 5.14
CA ALA A 370 8.17 14.64 4.98
C ALA A 370 8.08 13.97 6.36
N ARG A 371 6.94 13.33 6.65
CA ARG A 371 6.66 12.73 7.97
C ARG A 371 5.87 11.44 7.87
N VAL A 372 6.05 10.62 8.88
CA VAL A 372 5.16 9.51 9.22
C VAL A 372 4.34 9.93 10.44
N PHE A 373 3.01 9.76 10.39
CA PHE A 373 2.14 9.98 11.54
C PHE A 373 2.28 8.80 12.51
N TRP A 374 3.36 8.80 13.27
CA TRP A 374 3.62 7.87 14.35
C TRP A 374 4.09 8.66 15.57
N PRO A 375 3.16 9.13 16.40
CA PRO A 375 3.49 9.88 17.61
C PRO A 375 4.10 8.93 18.68
N THR A 376 4.78 9.49 19.68
CA THR A 376 5.30 8.71 20.81
C THR A 376 4.19 8.38 21.82
N ARG A 377 4.38 7.38 22.68
CA ARG A 377 3.40 6.95 23.69
C ARG A 377 2.97 8.04 24.66
N GLU A 378 3.78 9.09 24.84
CA GLU A 378 3.49 10.24 25.69
C GLU A 378 2.56 11.26 25.03
N ASP A 379 2.49 11.25 23.70
CA ASP A 379 1.60 12.10 22.93
C ASP A 379 0.16 11.55 23.00
N GLU A 380 -0.82 12.44 23.20
CA GLU A 380 -2.24 12.07 23.23
C GLU A 380 -2.68 11.33 21.95
N LEU A 381 -2.07 11.69 20.82
CA LEU A 381 -2.39 11.14 19.50
C LEU A 381 -1.91 9.70 19.31
N PHE A 382 -1.08 9.17 20.23
CA PHE A 382 -0.73 7.75 20.23
C PHE A 382 -1.95 6.83 20.31
N ARG A 383 -3.08 7.30 20.86
CA ARG A 383 -4.33 6.54 20.85
C ARG A 383 -4.84 6.21 19.44
N LEU A 384 -4.41 6.95 18.41
CA LEU A 384 -4.80 6.72 17.02
C LEU A 384 -3.96 5.61 16.38
N THR A 385 -2.67 5.49 16.71
CA THR A 385 -1.78 4.46 16.17
C THR A 385 -1.76 3.22 17.05
N GLY A 386 -1.64 3.39 18.37
CA GLY A 386 -1.76 2.37 19.39
C GLY A 386 -0.77 1.21 19.27
N LEU A 387 -1.16 0.07 19.87
CA LEU A 387 -0.40 -1.18 19.91
C LEU A 387 -1.32 -2.35 19.59
N ASP A 388 -0.77 -3.40 18.97
CA ASP A 388 -1.47 -4.66 18.70
C ASP A 388 -1.45 -5.65 19.89
N LYS A 389 -0.90 -5.22 21.02
CA LYS A 389 -0.82 -5.98 22.25
C LYS A 389 -1.00 -5.08 23.46
N ASN A 390 -1.70 -5.59 24.46
CA ASN A 390 -1.81 -4.94 25.75
C ASN A 390 -0.42 -4.99 26.43
N PRO A 391 0.20 -3.84 26.77
CA PRO A 391 1.56 -3.84 27.31
C PRO A 391 1.66 -4.37 28.75
N GLN A 392 0.54 -4.51 29.47
CA GLN A 392 0.51 -5.08 30.82
C GLN A 392 0.27 -6.59 30.82
N THR A 393 -0.61 -7.10 29.93
CA THR A 393 -1.00 -8.52 29.92
C THR A 393 -0.32 -9.32 28.81
N GLY A 394 0.19 -8.66 27.77
CA GLY A 394 0.70 -9.30 26.55
C GLY A 394 -0.40 -9.85 25.63
N GLU A 395 -1.67 -9.64 25.97
CA GLU A 395 -2.80 -10.10 25.16
C GLU A 395 -2.88 -9.33 23.84
N ARG A 396 -3.01 -10.04 22.72
CA ARG A 396 -3.18 -9.42 21.40
C ARG A 396 -4.52 -8.68 21.30
N GLN A 397 -4.48 -7.51 20.69
CA GLN A 397 -5.63 -6.66 20.41
C GLN A 397 -5.46 -6.04 19.02
N PRO A 398 -6.53 -5.68 18.31
CA PRO A 398 -6.39 -4.97 17.05
C PRO A 398 -5.82 -3.56 17.30
N PHE A 399 -5.03 -3.06 16.36
CA PHE A 399 -4.66 -1.64 16.37
C PHE A 399 -5.92 -0.75 16.36
N PRO A 400 -5.89 0.43 17.03
CA PRO A 400 -7.02 1.34 17.05
C PRO A 400 -7.47 1.84 15.67
N THR A 401 -6.53 1.96 14.72
CA THR A 401 -6.81 2.39 13.35
C THR A 401 -6.31 1.37 12.33
N SER A 402 -5.00 1.16 12.26
CA SER A 402 -4.32 0.27 11.33
C SER A 402 -2.96 -0.12 11.91
N ASP A 403 -2.39 -1.22 11.45
CA ASP A 403 -0.98 -1.58 11.61
C ASP A 403 -0.04 -0.69 10.78
N HIS A 404 -0.55 0.03 9.78
CA HIS A 404 0.17 1.05 9.05
C HIS A 404 0.01 2.44 9.66
N ARG A 405 0.89 3.36 9.26
CA ARG A 405 0.93 4.76 9.68
C ARG A 405 0.80 5.65 8.45
N ALA A 406 0.02 6.71 8.56
CA ALA A 406 -0.15 7.64 7.45
C ALA A 406 1.19 8.33 7.12
N VAL A 407 1.60 8.28 5.85
CA VAL A 407 2.81 8.91 5.35
C VAL A 407 2.43 10.12 4.52
N TRP A 408 3.06 11.26 4.75
CA TRP A 408 2.76 12.47 4.01
C TRP A 408 3.99 13.32 3.73
N VAL A 409 3.92 14.05 2.62
CA VAL A 409 4.98 14.93 2.14
C VAL A 409 4.36 16.21 1.65
N ARG A 410 4.88 17.33 2.14
CA ARG A 410 4.58 18.67 1.63
C ARG A 410 5.63 19.06 0.60
N MET A 411 5.20 19.41 -0.61
CA MET A 411 6.11 19.65 -1.73
C MET A 411 5.52 20.59 -2.79
N THR A 412 6.39 21.08 -3.67
CA THR A 412 6.01 21.78 -4.91
C THR A 412 6.46 20.99 -6.13
N PHE A 413 5.74 21.15 -7.25
CA PHE A 413 6.13 20.57 -8.55
C PHE A 413 6.55 21.67 -9.53
N PRO A 414 7.44 21.37 -10.49
CA PRO A 414 7.69 22.25 -11.63
C PRO A 414 6.38 22.64 -12.32
N ALA A 415 6.13 23.94 -12.47
CA ALA A 415 4.93 24.43 -13.12
C ALA A 415 5.02 24.24 -14.64
N SER A 416 3.90 23.91 -15.28
CA SER A 416 3.84 23.81 -16.74
C SER A 416 4.03 25.18 -17.40
N ALA A 417 4.81 25.24 -18.49
CA ALA A 417 5.24 26.48 -19.14
C ALA A 417 4.10 27.33 -19.76
N ASP A 418 2.88 26.78 -19.92
CA ASP A 418 1.70 27.52 -20.42
C ASP A 418 1.07 28.46 -19.37
N GLN A 419 1.69 28.62 -18.20
CA GLN A 419 1.25 29.54 -17.16
C GLN A 419 1.68 31.00 -17.44
N THR A 420 0.98 31.64 -18.37
CA THR A 420 0.84 33.10 -18.36
C THR A 420 -0.63 33.51 -18.34
N ALA A 421 -1.37 33.12 -17.30
CA ALA A 421 -2.47 33.89 -16.66
C ALA A 421 -3.26 33.02 -15.66
N PRO A 422 -3.70 33.56 -14.52
CA PRO A 422 -4.69 32.90 -13.68
C PRO A 422 -6.05 32.85 -14.40
N PRO A 423 -6.80 31.74 -14.35
CA PRO A 423 -8.18 31.72 -14.82
C PRO A 423 -9.04 32.61 -13.90
N THR A 424 -9.56 33.71 -14.46
CA THR A 424 -10.34 34.72 -13.73
C THR A 424 -11.85 34.47 -13.72
N GLN A 425 -12.33 33.25 -13.98
CA GLN A 425 -13.77 32.96 -13.89
C GLN A 425 -14.06 31.58 -13.29
N PRO A 426 -15.00 31.47 -12.33
CA PRO A 426 -15.56 30.19 -11.91
C PRO A 426 -16.30 29.55 -13.08
N VAL A 427 -15.88 28.36 -13.48
CA VAL A 427 -16.64 27.52 -14.41
C VAL A 427 -17.88 26.98 -13.65
N PRO A 428 -19.11 27.17 -14.16
CA PRO A 428 -20.31 26.69 -13.49
C PRO A 428 -20.36 25.15 -13.45
N PRO A 429 -21.06 24.54 -12.47
CA PRO A 429 -21.10 23.10 -12.30
C PRO A 429 -21.70 22.41 -13.52
N VAL A 430 -20.93 21.50 -14.12
CA VAL A 430 -21.40 20.61 -15.19
C VAL A 430 -22.35 19.58 -14.56
N THR A 431 -23.58 19.54 -15.06
CA THR A 431 -24.56 18.52 -14.70
C THR A 431 -24.10 17.17 -15.28
N PRO A 432 -24.15 16.05 -14.53
CA PRO A 432 -23.78 14.74 -15.06
C PRO A 432 -24.61 14.39 -16.30
N PRO A 433 -24.01 13.80 -17.34
CA PRO A 433 -24.78 13.30 -18.47
C PRO A 433 -25.75 12.20 -18.01
N LYS A 434 -26.96 12.19 -18.57
CA LYS A 434 -27.94 11.13 -18.33
C LYS A 434 -27.34 9.78 -18.72
N GLN A 435 -27.39 8.84 -17.78
CA GLN A 435 -26.99 7.44 -17.92
C GLN A 435 -27.67 6.79 -19.16
N PRO A 436 -26.92 6.07 -20.02
CA PRO A 436 -27.52 5.26 -21.08
C PRO A 436 -28.38 4.15 -20.48
N THR A 437 -29.51 3.87 -21.11
CA THR A 437 -30.39 2.75 -20.75
C THR A 437 -29.65 1.42 -20.89
N PRO A 438 -29.76 0.48 -19.94
CA PRO A 438 -29.08 -0.81 -20.04
C PRO A 438 -29.57 -1.61 -21.26
N PRO A 439 -28.68 -2.34 -21.97
CA PRO A 439 -29.11 -3.30 -22.98
C PRO A 439 -29.89 -4.45 -22.33
N ALA A 440 -30.89 -4.96 -23.04
CA ALA A 440 -31.75 -6.05 -22.59
C ALA A 440 -30.93 -7.32 -22.28
N GLN A 441 -31.24 -7.98 -21.17
CA GLN A 441 -30.64 -9.25 -20.77
C GLN A 441 -30.87 -10.34 -21.84
N PRO A 442 -29.85 -11.16 -22.15
CA PRO A 442 -30.05 -12.37 -22.96
C PRO A 442 -30.89 -13.39 -22.20
N THR A 443 -31.81 -14.02 -22.92
CA THR A 443 -32.68 -15.10 -22.42
C THR A 443 -31.87 -16.35 -22.10
N PRO A 444 -32.14 -17.04 -20.98
CA PRO A 444 -31.44 -18.28 -20.64
C PRO A 444 -31.84 -19.43 -21.59
N PRO A 445 -30.91 -20.33 -21.95
CA PRO A 445 -31.20 -21.47 -22.80
C PRO A 445 -32.16 -22.45 -22.11
N THR A 446 -33.11 -22.96 -22.90
CA THR A 446 -34.15 -23.89 -22.49
C THR A 446 -33.55 -25.25 -22.09
N THR A 447 -33.77 -25.67 -20.85
CA THR A 447 -33.45 -27.02 -20.38
C THR A 447 -34.40 -28.03 -21.01
N VAL A 448 -33.84 -28.93 -21.83
CA VAL A 448 -34.54 -30.10 -22.36
C VAL A 448 -34.63 -31.17 -21.27
N VAL A 449 -35.86 -31.55 -20.92
CA VAL A 449 -36.18 -32.64 -19.98
C VAL A 449 -36.24 -33.98 -20.74
N PRO A 450 -35.44 -35.00 -20.38
CA PRO A 450 -35.65 -36.37 -20.86
C PRO A 450 -36.72 -37.12 -20.02
N PRO A 451 -37.40 -38.13 -20.60
CA PRO A 451 -38.65 -38.66 -20.08
C PRO A 451 -38.48 -39.65 -18.91
N LYS A 452 -39.55 -39.72 -18.14
CA LYS A 452 -39.79 -40.54 -16.95
C LYS A 452 -39.87 -42.04 -17.29
N ALA A 453 -39.25 -42.89 -16.48
CA ALA A 453 -39.50 -44.34 -16.46
C ALA A 453 -39.97 -44.77 -15.06
N ASP A 454 -40.90 -45.71 -15.05
CA ASP A 454 -41.73 -46.13 -13.91
C ASP A 454 -40.99 -46.89 -12.79
N GLY A 455 -41.51 -46.77 -11.57
CA GLY A 455 -41.06 -47.51 -10.38
C GLY A 455 -41.52 -48.98 -10.36
N PRO A 456 -41.28 -49.72 -9.25
CA PRO A 456 -42.31 -49.74 -8.21
C PRO A 456 -41.86 -49.91 -6.73
N ALA A 457 -42.73 -49.39 -5.83
CA ALA A 457 -43.21 -49.89 -4.52
C ALA A 457 -42.21 -50.27 -3.40
N SER A 458 -42.46 -50.15 -2.08
CA SER A 458 -43.46 -49.55 -1.16
C SER A 458 -43.06 -50.02 0.25
N SER A 459 -43.08 -49.18 1.30
CA SER A 459 -43.67 -49.55 2.62
C SER A 459 -43.52 -48.48 3.72
N LYS A 460 -44.69 -47.94 4.11
CA LYS A 460 -45.28 -47.79 5.46
C LYS A 460 -44.51 -47.10 6.62
N THR A 461 -45.11 -45.99 7.05
CA THR A 461 -45.10 -45.29 8.37
C THR A 461 -45.77 -46.11 9.49
N PRO A 462 -45.64 -45.76 10.80
CA PRO A 462 -46.52 -44.75 11.48
C PRO A 462 -45.83 -43.91 12.63
N SER A 463 -45.93 -42.57 12.70
CA SER A 463 -46.91 -41.68 13.40
C SER A 463 -46.72 -41.37 14.92
N THR A 464 -46.28 -40.12 15.24
CA THR A 464 -46.69 -39.13 16.31
C THR A 464 -46.78 -39.50 17.82
N PRO A 465 -46.80 -38.56 18.84
CA PRO A 465 -47.25 -37.14 18.80
C PRO A 465 -46.52 -36.05 19.64
N LYS A 466 -46.98 -34.81 19.38
CA LYS A 466 -46.84 -33.45 19.98
C LYS A 466 -46.44 -33.26 21.47
N GLY A 467 -45.76 -32.13 21.74
CA GLY A 467 -45.68 -31.49 23.07
C GLY A 467 -45.25 -30.00 23.06
N THR A 468 -46.24 -29.11 23.22
CA THR A 468 -46.30 -27.81 23.97
C THR A 468 -45.17 -26.77 24.02
N ALA A 469 -45.58 -25.51 23.82
CA ALA A 469 -44.85 -24.26 24.02
C ALA A 469 -44.68 -23.83 25.49
N LYS A 470 -43.65 -23.01 25.78
CA LYS A 470 -43.58 -22.02 26.87
C LYS A 470 -42.56 -20.91 26.57
N GLN A 471 -42.91 -19.66 26.95
CA GLN A 471 -42.18 -18.40 26.76
C GLN A 471 -41.18 -18.09 27.90
N ALA A 472 -40.05 -17.43 27.52
CA ALA A 472 -39.25 -16.35 28.16
C ALA A 472 -38.55 -16.61 29.54
N PRO A 473 -37.48 -15.86 29.93
CA PRO A 473 -37.03 -14.54 29.42
C PRO A 473 -35.51 -14.29 29.21
N SER A 474 -35.24 -13.20 28.48
CA SER A 474 -34.10 -12.27 28.43
C SER A 474 -32.79 -12.63 29.15
N LYS A 475 -31.67 -12.61 28.40
CA LYS A 475 -30.35 -12.17 28.90
C LYS A 475 -29.59 -11.41 27.82
N LYS A 476 -29.04 -10.27 28.24
CA LYS A 476 -28.10 -9.39 27.56
C LYS A 476 -27.03 -10.19 26.81
N THR A 477 -26.74 -9.81 25.58
CA THR A 477 -25.57 -10.31 24.84
C THR A 477 -24.74 -9.10 24.45
N SER A 478 -23.52 -9.09 24.99
CA SER A 478 -22.42 -8.22 24.62
C SER A 478 -22.07 -8.43 23.15
N GLU A 479 -22.00 -7.35 22.39
CA GLU A 479 -21.43 -7.31 21.05
C GLU A 479 -19.94 -7.72 21.13
N LYS A 480 -19.58 -8.77 20.40
CA LYS A 480 -18.19 -9.16 20.18
C LYS A 480 -17.71 -8.40 18.94
N LEU A 481 -16.73 -7.53 19.15
CA LEU A 481 -15.90 -6.96 18.08
C LEU A 481 -15.22 -8.08 17.30
N ALA A 482 -15.34 -8.03 15.97
CA ALA A 482 -14.75 -8.99 15.06
C ALA A 482 -13.21 -8.82 15.05
N ALA A 483 -12.50 -9.93 15.24
CA ALA A 483 -11.06 -10.01 15.12
C ALA A 483 -10.65 -9.90 13.65
N THR A 484 -9.83 -8.89 13.35
CA THR A 484 -9.13 -8.74 12.07
C THR A 484 -7.93 -9.69 12.02
N GLY A 485 -7.78 -10.40 10.90
CA GLY A 485 -6.48 -10.67 10.27
C GLY A 485 -5.36 -11.35 11.07
N ALA A 486 -5.65 -12.41 11.83
CA ALA A 486 -4.61 -13.40 12.16
C ALA A 486 -5.24 -14.79 12.15
N SER A 487 -5.16 -15.46 11.00
CA SER A 487 -5.57 -16.86 10.87
C SER A 487 -4.67 -17.74 11.73
N GLY A 488 -5.11 -18.04 12.95
CA GLY A 488 -4.51 -19.06 13.79
C GLY A 488 -4.63 -20.43 13.14
N LEU A 489 -3.55 -20.91 12.52
CA LEU A 489 -3.39 -22.32 12.21
C LEU A 489 -3.14 -23.08 13.51
N THR A 490 -4.20 -23.71 14.02
CA THR A 490 -4.10 -24.72 15.08
C THR A 490 -3.37 -25.94 14.52
N TRP A 491 -2.09 -26.12 14.86
CA TRP A 491 -1.36 -27.35 14.54
C TRP A 491 -1.84 -28.50 15.44
N VAL A 492 -2.44 -29.51 14.82
CA VAL A 492 -2.65 -30.81 15.46
C VAL A 492 -1.31 -31.53 15.46
N LEU A 493 -0.72 -31.69 16.65
CA LEU A 493 0.43 -32.57 16.90
C LEU A 493 0.02 -34.02 16.61
N VAL A 494 0.50 -34.57 15.49
CA VAL A 494 0.57 -36.02 15.28
C VAL A 494 2.03 -36.43 15.46
N GLY A 495 2.25 -37.30 16.44
CA GLY A 495 3.57 -37.78 16.84
C GLY A 495 4.26 -38.65 15.78
N GLY A 496 5.57 -38.54 15.75
CA GLY A 496 6.48 -39.44 15.03
C GLY A 496 7.88 -39.24 15.57
N GLY A 497 8.36 -40.19 16.37
CA GLY A 497 9.63 -40.10 17.07
C GLY A 497 10.86 -40.23 16.18
N ALA A 498 11.96 -39.65 16.63
CA ALA A 498 13.30 -40.06 16.24
C ALA A 498 14.23 -39.98 17.45
N LEU A 499 14.73 -41.16 17.83
CA LEU A 499 15.80 -41.41 18.80
C LEU A 499 17.05 -40.59 18.45
N VAL A 500 17.67 -39.95 19.45
CA VAL A 500 19.10 -39.60 19.40
C VAL A 500 19.85 -40.51 20.38
N ILE A 501 20.73 -41.31 19.79
CA ILE A 501 21.61 -42.26 20.47
C ILE A 501 22.81 -41.50 21.08
N VAL A 502 23.08 -41.79 22.35
CA VAL A 502 24.28 -41.39 23.10
C VAL A 502 25.47 -42.22 22.65
N GLY A 503 26.59 -41.57 22.32
CA GLY A 503 27.87 -42.20 22.04
C GLY A 503 29.02 -41.38 22.61
N ALA A 504 29.65 -41.92 23.66
CA ALA A 504 30.72 -41.32 24.45
C ALA A 504 32.07 -41.23 23.73
N LEU A 505 32.90 -40.26 24.12
CA LEU A 505 34.36 -40.42 24.13
C LEU A 505 34.99 -39.73 25.35
N LEU A 506 35.76 -40.52 26.10
CA LEU A 506 36.56 -40.16 27.28
C LEU A 506 37.88 -39.47 26.88
N VAL A 507 38.47 -38.66 27.78
CA VAL A 507 39.82 -38.85 28.39
C VAL A 507 40.22 -37.63 29.28
N PHE A 508 40.17 -37.89 30.60
CA PHE A 508 41.16 -37.72 31.69
C PHE A 508 41.86 -36.39 32.11
N LEU A 509 42.01 -36.32 33.45
CA LEU A 509 42.96 -35.61 34.35
C LEU A 509 42.44 -34.29 34.97
N LYS A 510 42.56 -33.96 36.29
CA LYS A 510 43.06 -34.61 37.52
C LYS A 510 42.91 -33.60 38.70
N ARG A 511 42.48 -34.07 39.90
CA ARG A 511 42.79 -33.55 41.28
C ARG A 511 42.26 -32.15 41.67
N ARG A 512 41.85 -31.80 42.91
CA ARG A 512 41.98 -32.20 44.34
C ARG A 512 40.63 -31.83 45.02
N GLY A 513 40.13 -32.39 46.12
CA GLY A 513 40.75 -32.94 47.31
C GLY A 513 40.42 -32.08 48.53
N GLN A 514 39.20 -32.21 49.09
CA GLN A 514 38.87 -32.44 50.51
C GLN A 514 37.35 -32.56 50.66
#